data_AF-A0A972VIH2-F1
#
_entry.id   AF-A0A972VIH2-F1
#
_cell.length_a   1.000
_cell.length_b   1.000
_cell.length_c   1.000
_cell.angle_alpha   90.00
_cell.angle_beta   90.00
_cell.angle_gamma   90.00
#
_symmetry.space_group_name_H-M   'P 1'
#
loop_
_entity.id
_entity.type
_entity.pdbx_description
1 polymer ?
#
loop_
_entity_poly.entity_id
_entity_poly.type
_entity_poly.pdbx_seq_one_letter_code
_entity_poly.pdbx_strand_id
1 'polypeptide(L)'
;MGQSEIQLSHAPVLASTTQLFYKGQWFTTYTLDPIKGIVVLPDSLEGQFIIYYQYLDIPISVGPYYTFLPLLSTDSLPDSQSILKSRKATKRNPQTLVSSGTIFRNMGISPLGGNSFSGGLQFQIQGQLGEDMFLNGILTDRDIPIQPEGNTQSLEEIDKVFIQITHPKFSIEAGDIDLNYKSGKYLNINRKLTGLKYNYKSERWESKAVLAGSDGEFHILEMKGEDGRQGPYFLTSKTGNRDVIVLAGTEKVYLDGNLLSRGENNDYIIDYSRGELTINPKHIIHADSYIYIEYQYSDFNYSRNVLG
;
A
#
# COMPACT_ATOMS: atom_id res chain seq x y z
N MET A 1 -56.13 -31.86 -1.39
CA MET A 1 -55.04 -32.51 -2.14
C MET A 1 -53.75 -32.10 -1.46
N GLY A 2 -53.09 -33.02 -0.76
CA GLY A 2 -51.87 -32.73 -0.01
C GLY A 2 -50.68 -32.93 -0.92
N GLN A 3 -49.87 -31.88 -1.08
CA GLN A 3 -48.55 -31.99 -1.70
C GLN A 3 -47.57 -32.53 -0.66
N SER A 4 -46.65 -33.38 -1.11
CA SER A 4 -45.59 -33.91 -0.24
C SER A 4 -44.26 -33.33 -0.70
N GLU A 5 -43.50 -32.80 0.25
CA GLU A 5 -42.17 -32.21 0.00
C GLU A 5 -41.09 -33.16 0.52
N ILE A 6 -40.07 -33.38 -0.30
CA ILE A 6 -38.89 -34.18 0.03
C ILE A 6 -37.66 -33.26 -0.05
N GLN A 7 -36.98 -33.08 1.08
CA GLN A 7 -35.72 -32.33 1.15
C GLN A 7 -34.55 -33.26 0.80
N LEU A 8 -33.77 -32.88 -0.21
CA LEU A 8 -32.55 -33.58 -0.60
C LEU A 8 -31.40 -33.23 0.35
N SER A 9 -30.47 -34.18 0.51
CA SER A 9 -29.35 -34.08 1.45
C SER A 9 -28.32 -33.01 1.06
N HIS A 10 -28.24 -32.64 -0.22
CA HIS A 10 -27.30 -31.65 -0.74
C HIS A 10 -28.02 -30.68 -1.68
N ALA A 11 -27.60 -29.41 -1.65
CA ALA A 11 -28.05 -28.35 -2.55
C ALA A 11 -26.87 -27.39 -2.84
N PRO A 12 -26.78 -26.78 -4.03
CA PRO A 12 -27.73 -26.85 -5.14
C PRO A 12 -27.59 -28.14 -5.97
N VAL A 13 -28.69 -28.54 -6.64
CA VAL A 13 -28.82 -29.76 -7.43
C VAL A 13 -28.89 -29.44 -8.93
N LEU A 14 -28.20 -30.24 -9.74
CA LEU A 14 -28.28 -30.13 -11.20
C LEU A 14 -29.61 -30.74 -11.68
N ALA A 15 -30.58 -29.87 -12.00
CA ALA A 15 -31.93 -30.29 -12.38
C ALA A 15 -31.97 -31.33 -13.53
N SER A 16 -31.09 -31.18 -14.53
CA SER A 16 -30.98 -32.09 -15.67
C SER A 16 -30.53 -33.51 -15.31
N THR A 17 -30.01 -33.72 -14.09
CA THR A 17 -29.50 -35.01 -13.61
C THR A 17 -30.45 -35.72 -12.65
N THR A 18 -31.57 -35.08 -12.29
CA THR A 18 -32.50 -35.62 -11.29
C THR A 18 -33.38 -36.71 -11.89
N GLN A 19 -33.31 -37.91 -11.34
CA GLN A 19 -34.13 -39.06 -11.71
C GLN A 19 -34.83 -39.61 -10.47
N LEU A 20 -36.15 -39.69 -10.54
CA LEU A 20 -36.97 -40.15 -9.44
C LEU A 20 -37.64 -41.48 -9.80
N PHE A 21 -37.47 -42.47 -8.92
CA PHE A 21 -38.08 -43.78 -9.05
C PHE A 21 -39.05 -44.02 -7.90
N TYR A 22 -40.25 -44.50 -8.25
CA TYR A 22 -41.27 -44.91 -7.30
C TYR A 22 -41.67 -46.36 -7.61
N LYS A 23 -41.55 -47.25 -6.61
CA LYS A 23 -41.81 -48.70 -6.77
C LYS A 23 -41.11 -49.34 -7.98
N GLY A 24 -39.89 -48.88 -8.29
CA GLY A 24 -39.07 -49.40 -9.38
C GLY A 24 -39.43 -48.87 -10.78
N GLN A 25 -40.38 -47.92 -10.90
CA GLN A 25 -40.72 -47.27 -12.17
C GLN A 25 -40.28 -45.81 -12.18
N TRP A 26 -39.98 -45.31 -13.39
CA TRP A 26 -39.68 -43.89 -13.62
C TRP A 26 -40.88 -43.03 -13.27
N PHE A 27 -40.66 -42.01 -12.46
CA PHE A 27 -41.68 -41.07 -12.05
C PHE A 27 -41.32 -39.68 -12.54
N THR A 28 -42.14 -39.15 -13.45
CA THR A 28 -41.88 -37.89 -14.17
C THR A 28 -42.69 -36.71 -13.66
N THR A 29 -43.69 -36.96 -12.81
CA THR A 29 -44.63 -35.92 -12.35
C THR A 29 -44.18 -35.34 -11.01
N TYR A 30 -43.10 -34.56 -11.00
CA TYR A 30 -42.61 -33.85 -9.81
C TYR A 30 -42.13 -32.45 -10.18
N THR A 31 -42.02 -31.57 -9.20
CA THR A 31 -41.35 -30.27 -9.34
C THR A 31 -40.13 -30.22 -8.44
N LEU A 32 -39.05 -29.60 -8.91
CA LEU A 32 -37.77 -29.51 -8.19
C LEU A 32 -37.40 -28.03 -8.04
N ASP A 33 -37.09 -27.61 -6.83
CA ASP A 33 -36.32 -26.39 -6.55
C ASP A 33 -34.83 -26.78 -6.50
N PRO A 34 -34.06 -26.53 -7.58
CA PRO A 34 -32.66 -26.94 -7.66
C PRO A 34 -31.75 -26.14 -6.73
N ILE A 35 -32.17 -24.94 -6.29
CA ILE A 35 -31.36 -24.09 -5.42
C ILE A 35 -31.47 -24.57 -3.97
N LYS A 36 -32.68 -24.90 -3.53
CA LYS A 36 -32.94 -25.37 -2.16
C LYS A 36 -32.86 -26.89 -2.02
N GLY A 37 -32.84 -27.63 -3.13
CA GLY A 37 -32.86 -29.09 -3.13
C GLY A 37 -34.18 -29.67 -2.65
N ILE A 38 -35.32 -29.06 -2.99
CA ILE A 38 -36.65 -29.52 -2.57
C ILE A 38 -37.38 -30.16 -3.76
N VAL A 39 -37.83 -31.40 -3.60
CA VAL A 39 -38.69 -32.08 -4.57
C VAL A 39 -40.13 -32.06 -4.05
N VAL A 40 -41.04 -31.45 -4.80
CA VAL A 40 -42.46 -31.42 -4.48
C VAL A 40 -43.22 -32.40 -5.37
N LEU A 41 -43.91 -33.34 -4.72
CA LEU A 41 -44.77 -34.33 -5.34
C LEU A 41 -46.22 -33.82 -5.38
N PRO A 42 -46.94 -34.01 -6.50
CA PRO A 42 -48.30 -33.53 -6.68
C PRO A 42 -49.31 -34.21 -5.74
N ASP A 43 -49.04 -35.46 -5.34
CA ASP A 43 -49.87 -36.26 -4.46
C ASP A 43 -49.04 -36.86 -3.30
N SER A 44 -49.69 -37.00 -2.13
CA SER A 44 -49.15 -37.73 -0.98
C SER A 44 -49.15 -39.23 -1.26
N LEU A 45 -48.11 -39.69 -1.94
CA LEU A 45 -47.88 -41.07 -2.29
C LEU A 45 -47.13 -41.81 -1.17
N GLU A 46 -47.72 -42.90 -0.66
CA GLU A 46 -47.08 -43.76 0.33
C GLU A 46 -46.13 -44.76 -0.33
N GLY A 47 -44.86 -44.75 0.08
CA GLY A 47 -43.88 -45.75 -0.32
C GLY A 47 -42.44 -45.24 -0.31
N GLN A 48 -41.54 -46.08 -0.80
CA GLN A 48 -40.12 -45.73 -0.94
C GLN A 48 -39.88 -45.04 -2.29
N PHE A 49 -39.20 -43.91 -2.22
CA PHE A 49 -38.70 -43.16 -3.36
C PHE A 49 -37.18 -43.26 -3.40
N ILE A 50 -36.64 -43.52 -4.58
CA ILE A 50 -35.19 -43.48 -4.83
C ILE A 50 -34.93 -42.33 -5.78
N ILE A 51 -34.12 -41.36 -5.34
CA ILE A 51 -33.80 -40.15 -6.09
C ILE A 51 -32.31 -40.16 -6.39
N TYR A 52 -31.95 -40.22 -7.66
CA TYR A 52 -30.58 -40.04 -8.14
C TYR A 52 -30.42 -38.60 -8.62
N TYR A 53 -29.38 -37.92 -8.15
CA TYR A 53 -29.09 -36.55 -8.52
C TYR A 53 -27.59 -36.26 -8.38
N GLN A 54 -27.08 -35.31 -9.16
CA GLN A 54 -25.77 -34.70 -8.96
C GLN A 54 -25.94 -33.34 -8.29
N TYR A 55 -25.08 -33.03 -7.33
CA TYR A 55 -25.05 -31.74 -6.64
C TYR A 55 -23.77 -30.99 -6.98
N LEU A 56 -23.81 -29.67 -6.85
CA LEU A 56 -22.67 -28.80 -7.08
C LEU A 56 -22.08 -28.39 -5.73
N ASP A 57 -20.84 -28.80 -5.45
CA ASP A 57 -20.11 -28.42 -4.24
C ASP A 57 -19.45 -27.04 -4.45
N ILE A 58 -20.29 -26.02 -4.60
CA ILE A 58 -19.85 -24.63 -4.69
C ILE A 58 -20.10 -23.92 -3.35
N PRO A 59 -19.14 -23.17 -2.80
CA PRO A 59 -19.41 -22.30 -1.67
C PRO A 59 -20.40 -21.22 -2.14
N ILE A 60 -21.67 -21.32 -1.72
CA ILE A 60 -22.71 -20.33 -2.05
C ILE A 60 -22.54 -19.08 -1.18
N SER A 61 -21.40 -18.43 -1.34
CA SER A 61 -21.18 -17.06 -0.89
C SER A 61 -20.68 -16.23 -2.07
N VAL A 62 -21.50 -16.15 -3.12
CA VAL A 62 -21.37 -15.13 -4.17
C VAL A 62 -22.19 -13.90 -3.76
N GLY A 63 -21.75 -13.27 -2.69
CA GLY A 63 -22.14 -11.92 -2.32
C GLY A 63 -20.90 -11.03 -2.45
N PRO A 64 -21.04 -9.76 -2.83
CA PRO A 64 -19.87 -8.90 -2.89
C PRO A 64 -19.31 -8.74 -1.47
N TYR A 65 -17.99 -8.94 -1.31
CA TYR A 65 -17.32 -8.93 -0.01
C TYR A 65 -17.60 -7.67 0.85
N TYR A 66 -18.07 -6.57 0.25
CA TYR A 66 -18.50 -5.36 0.96
C TYR A 66 -19.72 -5.57 1.87
N THR A 67 -20.58 -6.58 1.65
CA THR A 67 -21.72 -6.87 2.55
C THR A 67 -21.29 -7.54 3.86
N PHE A 68 -20.04 -8.01 3.94
CA PHE A 68 -19.44 -8.57 5.16
C PHE A 68 -18.58 -7.56 5.92
N LEU A 69 -18.48 -6.32 5.44
CA LEU A 69 -17.82 -5.27 6.21
C LEU A 69 -18.67 -4.96 7.44
N PRO A 70 -18.06 -4.91 8.64
CA PRO A 70 -18.78 -4.50 9.83
C PRO A 70 -19.36 -3.09 9.61
N LEU A 71 -20.62 -2.90 10.01
CA LEU A 71 -21.23 -1.57 10.01
C LEU A 71 -20.38 -0.69 10.94
N LEU A 72 -19.70 0.34 10.40
CA LEU A 72 -19.06 1.36 11.23
C LEU A 72 -20.15 2.27 11.79
N SER A 73 -20.78 1.80 12.87
CA SER A 73 -21.64 2.64 13.70
C SER A 73 -20.73 3.59 14.48
N THR A 74 -20.71 4.85 14.06
CA THR A 74 -20.30 5.95 14.95
C THR A 74 -21.55 6.28 15.77
N ASP A 75 -21.44 6.20 17.10
CA ASP A 75 -22.47 6.53 18.10
C ASP A 75 -23.57 5.48 18.39
N SER A 76 -23.31 4.65 19.41
CA SER A 76 -23.98 4.80 20.71
C SER A 76 -23.43 3.76 21.70
N LEU A 77 -22.73 4.22 22.73
CA LEU A 77 -22.40 3.41 23.91
C LEU A 77 -23.70 2.88 24.53
N PRO A 78 -23.85 1.57 24.81
CA PRO A 78 -24.99 1.07 25.54
C PRO A 78 -24.95 1.64 26.96
N ASP A 79 -26.04 2.31 27.35
CA ASP A 79 -26.27 2.86 28.67
C ASP A 79 -26.25 1.71 29.71
N SER A 80 -25.06 1.41 30.24
CA SER A 80 -24.86 0.36 31.25
C SER A 80 -24.97 0.97 32.64
N GLN A 81 -26.18 1.36 33.01
CA GLN A 81 -26.54 1.46 34.43
C GLN A 81 -26.81 0.05 34.97
N SER A 82 -26.12 -0.29 36.07
CA SER A 82 -25.99 -1.60 36.74
C SER A 82 -24.92 -2.49 36.08
N ILE A 83 -23.76 -2.76 36.69
CA ILE A 83 -23.49 -3.19 38.06
C ILE A 83 -22.19 -2.54 38.56
N LEU A 84 -22.28 -1.71 39.59
CA LEU A 84 -21.14 -1.21 40.35
C LEU A 84 -20.55 -2.33 41.21
N LYS A 85 -19.69 -3.16 40.62
CA LYS A 85 -18.60 -3.77 41.40
C LYS A 85 -17.42 -2.80 41.35
N SER A 86 -17.17 -2.15 42.47
CA SER A 86 -15.99 -1.31 42.70
C SER A 86 -14.71 -2.12 42.52
N ARG A 87 -14.25 -2.21 41.27
CA ARG A 87 -12.81 -2.23 40.99
C ARG A 87 -12.37 -0.79 41.14
N LYS A 88 -11.42 -0.52 42.03
CA LYS A 88 -10.70 0.76 42.06
C LYS A 88 -10.27 1.08 40.63
N ALA A 89 -10.95 2.03 39.99
CA ALA A 89 -10.55 2.54 38.70
C ALA A 89 -9.24 3.28 38.93
N THR A 90 -8.13 2.67 38.53
CA THR A 90 -6.91 3.41 38.26
C THR A 90 -7.31 4.55 37.34
N LYS A 91 -7.13 5.81 37.77
CA LYS A 91 -7.34 7.01 36.96
C LYS A 91 -6.47 6.86 35.71
N ARG A 92 -7.02 6.29 34.63
CA ARG A 92 -6.39 6.33 33.33
C ARG A 92 -6.75 7.70 32.78
N ASN A 93 -5.74 8.58 32.70
CA ASN A 93 -5.89 9.87 32.03
C ASN A 93 -6.53 9.60 30.66
N PRO A 94 -7.55 10.37 30.23
CA PRO A 94 -8.14 10.18 28.91
C PRO A 94 -7.04 10.43 27.88
N GLN A 95 -6.57 9.34 27.29
CA GLN A 95 -5.59 9.35 26.22
C GLN A 95 -6.26 9.98 25.01
N THR A 96 -5.93 11.25 24.73
CA THR A 96 -6.46 11.96 23.58
C THR A 96 -5.64 11.57 22.36
N LEU A 97 -6.16 10.61 21.61
CA LEU A 97 -5.70 10.27 20.29
C LEU A 97 -6.55 11.02 19.27
N VAL A 98 -5.91 11.80 18.42
CA VAL A 98 -6.56 12.56 17.35
C VAL A 98 -6.15 11.91 16.03
N SER A 99 -7.14 11.56 15.23
CA SER A 99 -6.94 11.06 13.88
C SER A 99 -7.74 11.90 12.89
N SER A 100 -7.12 12.29 11.79
CA SER A 100 -7.72 13.10 10.74
C SER A 100 -7.27 12.61 9.38
N GLY A 101 -8.15 12.61 8.39
CA GLY A 101 -7.79 12.13 7.07
C GLY A 101 -8.94 12.13 6.07
N THR A 102 -8.61 11.81 4.83
CA THR A 102 -9.54 11.67 3.71
C THR A 102 -9.33 10.31 3.07
N ILE A 103 -10.42 9.63 2.76
CA ILE A 103 -10.43 8.43 1.92
C ILE A 103 -11.44 8.65 0.80
N PHE A 104 -11.04 8.41 -0.44
CA PHE A 104 -11.94 8.46 -1.59
C PHE A 104 -11.76 7.22 -2.45
N ARG A 105 -12.84 6.80 -3.10
CA ARG A 105 -12.89 5.64 -3.99
C ARG A 105 -13.83 5.98 -5.14
N ASN A 106 -13.29 5.99 -6.34
CA ASN A 106 -13.97 6.33 -7.58
C ASN A 106 -14.05 5.08 -8.45
N MET A 107 -15.20 4.88 -9.09
CA MET A 107 -15.42 3.81 -10.05
C MET A 107 -16.00 4.42 -11.33
N GLY A 108 -15.29 4.28 -12.43
CA GLY A 108 -15.72 4.72 -13.75
C GLY A 108 -16.16 3.53 -14.60
N ILE A 109 -17.39 3.58 -15.12
CA ILE A 109 -17.92 2.60 -16.07
C ILE A 109 -18.00 3.28 -17.44
N SER A 110 -17.32 2.71 -18.44
CA SER A 110 -17.32 3.24 -19.81
C SER A 110 -18.20 2.39 -20.74
N PRO A 111 -19.04 3.00 -21.58
CA PRO A 111 -19.83 2.30 -22.61
C PRO A 111 -18.98 1.48 -23.60
N LEU A 112 -17.69 1.80 -23.73
CA LEU A 112 -16.74 1.11 -24.60
C LEU A 112 -15.98 -0.04 -23.89
N GLY A 113 -16.46 -0.50 -22.73
CA GLY A 113 -15.94 -1.70 -22.06
C GLY A 113 -14.79 -1.47 -21.08
N GLY A 114 -14.52 -0.22 -20.69
CA GLY A 114 -13.52 0.12 -19.68
C GLY A 114 -14.16 0.31 -18.29
N ASN A 115 -13.84 -0.57 -17.34
CA ASN A 115 -14.08 -0.33 -15.92
C ASN A 115 -12.79 0.18 -15.30
N SER A 116 -12.85 1.34 -14.63
CA SER A 116 -11.72 1.91 -13.90
C SER A 116 -12.07 2.03 -12.43
N PHE A 117 -11.14 1.70 -11.55
CA PHE A 117 -11.24 1.92 -10.12
C PHE A 117 -10.03 2.74 -9.70
N SER A 118 -10.27 3.88 -9.04
CA SER A 118 -9.21 4.70 -8.46
C SER A 118 -9.55 5.02 -7.03
N GLY A 119 -8.54 5.08 -6.17
CA GLY A 119 -8.72 5.37 -4.75
C GLY A 119 -7.63 6.31 -4.28
N GLY A 120 -7.85 6.88 -3.10
CA GLY A 120 -6.82 7.58 -2.37
C GLY A 120 -7.12 7.64 -0.89
N LEU A 121 -6.07 7.62 -0.08
CA LEU A 121 -6.04 7.65 1.37
C LEU A 121 -4.98 8.66 1.78
N GLN A 122 -5.36 9.58 2.64
CA GLN A 122 -4.42 10.40 3.42
C GLN A 122 -4.93 10.36 4.86
N PHE A 123 -4.12 9.84 5.77
CA PHE A 123 -4.48 9.66 7.16
C PHE A 123 -3.35 10.13 8.06
N GLN A 124 -3.68 10.93 9.06
CA GLN A 124 -2.77 11.45 10.06
C GLN A 124 -3.27 11.06 11.44
N ILE A 125 -2.36 10.63 12.29
CA ILE A 125 -2.68 10.21 13.65
C ILE A 125 -1.66 10.75 14.62
N GLN A 126 -2.12 11.37 15.70
CA GLN A 126 -1.26 11.91 16.73
C GLN A 126 -1.92 11.84 18.11
N GLY A 127 -1.14 11.59 19.15
CA GLY A 127 -1.64 11.66 20.51
C GLY A 127 -0.94 10.75 21.49
N GLN A 128 -1.41 10.75 22.74
CA GLN A 128 -0.79 10.01 23.82
C GLN A 128 -1.37 8.58 23.90
N LEU A 129 -0.51 7.55 23.80
CA LEU A 129 -0.90 6.13 23.92
C LEU A 129 -0.81 5.58 25.35
N GLY A 130 -0.07 6.27 26.22
CA GLY A 130 0.33 5.77 27.53
C GLY A 130 0.98 6.87 28.38
N GLU A 131 1.34 6.54 29.61
CA GLU A 131 2.27 7.37 30.37
C GLU A 131 3.56 7.51 29.56
N ASP A 132 3.94 8.75 29.27
CA ASP A 132 5.12 9.11 28.49
C ASP A 132 5.27 8.46 27.11
N MET A 133 4.18 7.97 26.50
CA MET A 133 4.19 7.42 25.14
C MET A 133 3.36 8.27 24.18
N PHE A 134 4.00 8.77 23.13
CA PHE A 134 3.38 9.59 22.10
C PHE A 134 3.42 8.89 20.74
N LEU A 135 2.29 8.83 20.05
CA LEU A 135 2.16 8.35 18.68
C LEU A 135 2.08 9.54 17.73
N ASN A 136 2.79 9.44 16.61
CA ASN A 136 2.68 10.33 15.47
C ASN A 136 2.77 9.48 14.20
N GLY A 137 1.94 9.73 13.20
CA GLY A 137 2.04 9.00 11.95
C GLY A 137 1.26 9.65 10.82
N ILE A 138 1.79 9.46 9.61
CA ILE A 138 1.19 9.87 8.35
C ILE A 138 1.17 8.63 7.44
N LEU A 139 -0.01 8.27 6.98
CA LEU A 139 -0.24 7.18 6.03
C LEU A 139 -0.84 7.78 4.76
N THR A 140 -0.24 7.48 3.62
CA THR A 140 -0.79 7.84 2.31
C THR A 140 -0.60 6.69 1.34
N ASP A 141 -1.60 6.46 0.50
CA ASP A 141 -1.53 5.51 -0.63
C ASP A 141 -1.31 6.23 -1.96
N ARG A 142 -1.05 7.54 -1.95
CA ARG A 142 -0.80 8.30 -3.17
C ARG A 142 0.45 7.75 -3.85
N ASP A 143 0.24 7.09 -4.98
CA ASP A 143 1.28 6.56 -5.86
C ASP A 143 2.11 7.65 -6.57
N ILE A 144 1.81 8.92 -6.35
CA ILE A 144 2.52 10.04 -6.98
C ILE A 144 3.35 10.73 -5.91
N PRO A 145 4.66 10.42 -5.81
CA PRO A 145 5.56 11.34 -5.12
C PRO A 145 5.42 12.70 -5.82
N ILE A 146 5.08 13.75 -5.08
CA ILE A 146 5.25 15.13 -5.54
C ILE A 146 6.75 15.36 -5.66
N GLN A 147 7.27 15.06 -6.85
CA GLN A 147 8.66 15.34 -7.15
C GLN A 147 8.81 16.86 -7.25
N PRO A 148 9.73 17.46 -6.47
CA PRO A 148 10.02 18.88 -6.65
C PRO A 148 10.56 19.07 -8.06
N GLU A 149 10.21 20.17 -8.71
CA GLU A 149 10.58 20.47 -10.10
C GLU A 149 12.09 20.69 -10.32
N GLY A 150 12.95 20.40 -9.33
CA GLY A 150 14.40 20.58 -9.40
C GLY A 150 14.88 22.02 -9.59
N ASN A 151 13.96 22.98 -9.66
CA ASN A 151 14.18 24.41 -9.89
C ASN A 151 14.56 25.19 -8.62
N THR A 152 14.35 24.63 -7.44
CA THR A 152 14.70 25.26 -6.16
C THR A 152 15.66 24.40 -5.33
N GLN A 153 16.41 25.08 -4.46
CA GLN A 153 17.30 24.41 -3.49
C GLN A 153 16.50 23.75 -2.35
N SER A 154 15.32 24.29 -2.03
CA SER A 154 14.42 23.72 -1.03
C SER A 154 13.87 22.38 -1.52
N LEU A 155 14.14 21.33 -0.75
CA LEU A 155 13.47 20.04 -0.92
C LEU A 155 12.17 20.10 -0.11
N GLU A 156 11.02 20.05 -0.77
CA GLU A 156 9.73 19.89 -0.08
C GLU A 156 9.58 18.41 0.34
N GLU A 157 9.74 18.13 1.63
CA GLU A 157 9.59 16.78 2.21
C GLU A 157 8.14 16.52 2.64
N ILE A 158 7.21 16.47 1.69
CA ILE A 158 5.77 16.42 2.00
C ILE A 158 5.18 14.99 1.91
N ASP A 159 5.96 14.00 1.44
CA ASP A 159 5.45 12.64 1.15
C ASP A 159 5.93 11.52 2.08
N LYS A 160 6.42 11.82 3.29
CA LYS A 160 6.88 10.74 4.18
C LYS A 160 5.70 9.90 4.70
N VAL A 161 5.75 8.61 4.46
CA VAL A 161 4.82 7.62 5.01
C VAL A 161 5.46 6.96 6.22
N PHE A 162 4.98 7.27 7.43
CA PHE A 162 5.58 6.70 8.63
C PHE A 162 4.60 6.59 9.79
N ILE A 163 4.96 5.72 10.73
CA ILE A 163 4.38 5.64 12.07
C ILE A 163 5.52 5.67 13.08
N GLN A 164 5.45 6.59 14.02
CA GLN A 164 6.45 6.80 15.06
C GLN A 164 5.82 6.76 16.45
N ILE A 165 6.42 5.97 17.33
CA ILE A 165 6.10 5.93 18.76
C ILE A 165 7.32 6.42 19.52
N THR A 166 7.13 7.43 20.36
CA THR A 166 8.19 8.06 21.15
C THR A 166 7.92 7.90 22.64
N HIS A 167 8.95 7.51 23.38
CA HIS A 167 9.00 7.40 24.84
C HIS A 167 10.36 7.93 25.35
N PRO A 168 10.49 8.45 26.59
CA PRO A 168 11.76 8.97 27.11
C PRO A 168 12.95 8.00 27.02
N LYS A 169 12.68 6.70 27.07
CA LYS A 169 13.70 5.64 26.99
C LYS A 169 13.86 5.01 25.60
N PHE A 170 12.88 5.13 24.72
CA PHE A 170 12.93 4.47 23.42
C PHE A 170 12.07 5.18 22.37
N SER A 171 12.43 5.01 21.09
CA SER A 171 11.61 5.41 19.96
C SER A 171 11.56 4.29 18.94
N ILE A 172 10.37 4.03 18.39
CA ILE A 172 10.16 3.10 17.27
C ILE A 172 9.61 3.92 16.11
N GLU A 173 10.16 3.74 14.92
CA GLU A 173 9.69 4.36 13.68
C GLU A 173 9.62 3.30 12.59
N ALA A 174 8.50 3.26 11.88
CA ALA A 174 8.23 2.31 10.80
C ALA A 174 7.75 3.06 9.56
N GLY A 175 8.22 2.66 8.38
CA GLY A 175 7.94 3.34 7.10
C GLY A 175 9.20 4.04 6.58
N ASP A 176 9.04 5.24 6.03
CA ASP A 176 10.13 6.06 5.51
C ASP A 176 10.97 6.60 6.67
N ILE A 177 12.23 6.17 6.75
CA ILE A 177 13.17 6.54 7.79
C ILE A 177 14.41 7.21 7.22
N ASP A 178 14.87 8.25 7.91
CA ASP A 178 16.17 8.86 7.63
C ASP A 178 17.26 8.24 8.52
N LEU A 179 18.24 7.57 7.90
CA LEU A 179 19.43 7.06 8.56
C LEU A 179 20.55 8.08 8.47
N ASN A 180 20.84 8.74 9.59
CA ASN A 180 22.00 9.61 9.75
C ASN A 180 22.96 9.00 10.78
N TYR A 181 24.07 8.44 10.32
CA TYR A 181 25.09 7.84 11.17
C TYR A 181 26.44 8.52 10.92
N LYS A 182 26.98 9.16 11.97
CA LYS A 182 28.29 9.81 11.96
C LYS A 182 29.18 9.15 13.00
N SER A 183 30.26 8.52 12.55
CA SER A 183 31.29 7.97 13.42
C SER A 183 32.68 8.41 12.94
N GLY A 184 33.34 9.23 13.74
CA GLY A 184 34.64 9.81 13.41
C GLY A 184 34.64 10.69 12.16
N LYS A 185 35.81 10.82 11.53
CA LYS A 185 36.02 11.71 10.37
C LYS A 185 35.62 11.09 9.03
N TYR A 186 35.51 9.76 8.97
CA TYR A 186 35.43 9.02 7.70
C TYR A 186 34.09 8.29 7.48
N LEU A 187 33.35 7.96 8.54
CA LEU A 187 32.10 7.22 8.42
C LEU A 187 30.91 8.16 8.61
N ASN A 188 30.45 8.76 7.50
CA ASN A 188 29.25 9.58 7.44
C ASN A 188 28.25 8.95 6.47
N ILE A 189 27.20 8.35 7.00
CA ILE A 189 26.13 7.70 6.24
C ILE A 189 24.88 8.56 6.39
N ASN A 190 24.36 9.07 5.28
CA ASN A 190 23.07 9.73 5.21
C ASN A 190 22.25 9.06 4.11
N ARG A 191 21.23 8.28 4.49
CA ARG A 191 20.40 7.49 3.56
C ARG A 191 18.94 7.56 3.96
N LYS A 192 18.07 7.75 2.96
CA LYS A 192 16.63 7.53 3.06
C LYS A 192 16.37 6.04 2.81
N LEU A 193 15.61 5.40 3.70
CA LEU A 193 15.36 3.95 3.67
C LEU A 193 13.91 3.71 4.07
N THR A 194 13.32 2.60 3.62
CA THR A 194 12.02 2.13 4.11
C THR A 194 12.22 0.94 5.02
N GLY A 195 11.73 1.02 6.25
CA GLY A 195 11.84 -0.07 7.21
C GLY A 195 11.50 0.29 8.63
N LEU A 196 12.18 -0.37 9.57
CA LEU A 196 11.98 -0.25 11.01
C LEU A 196 13.25 0.29 11.68
N LYS A 197 13.11 1.39 12.40
CA LYS A 197 14.16 2.01 13.22
C LYS A 197 13.77 1.95 14.68
N TYR A 198 14.64 1.36 15.50
CA TYR A 198 14.52 1.30 16.94
C TYR A 198 15.69 2.04 17.59
N ASN A 199 15.38 3.01 18.44
CA ASN A 199 16.37 3.66 19.28
C ASN A 199 16.02 3.40 20.75
N TYR A 200 17.01 3.04 21.54
CA TYR A 200 16.91 2.92 22.99
C TYR A 200 17.97 3.81 23.62
N LYS A 201 17.55 4.66 24.56
CA LYS A 201 18.43 5.56 25.28
C LYS A 201 18.19 5.42 26.79
N SER A 202 19.25 5.11 27.50
CA SER A 202 19.34 5.14 28.95
C SER A 202 20.53 6.00 29.37
N GLU A 203 20.67 6.30 30.65
CA GLU A 203 21.73 7.17 31.18
C GLU A 203 23.16 6.69 30.85
N ARG A 204 23.33 5.37 30.66
CA ARG A 204 24.64 4.74 30.43
C ARG A 204 24.77 4.02 29.09
N TRP A 205 23.67 3.83 28.36
CA TRP A 205 23.65 3.02 27.15
C TRP A 205 22.74 3.65 26.09
N GLU A 206 23.26 3.80 24.88
CA GLU A 206 22.49 4.15 23.68
C GLU A 206 22.61 2.99 22.69
N SER A 207 21.48 2.45 22.24
CA SER A 207 21.41 1.41 21.22
C SER A 207 20.54 1.89 20.07
N LYS A 208 21.00 1.66 18.85
CA LYS A 208 20.23 1.92 17.62
C LYS A 208 20.24 0.64 16.81
N ALA A 209 19.06 0.19 16.40
CA ALA A 209 18.89 -0.93 15.51
C ALA A 209 18.02 -0.48 14.34
N VAL A 210 18.46 -0.79 13.12
CA VAL A 210 17.74 -0.44 11.89
C VAL A 210 17.64 -1.68 11.01
N LEU A 211 16.42 -2.02 10.61
CA LEU A 211 16.10 -3.06 9.65
C LEU A 211 15.36 -2.41 8.50
N ALA A 212 16.04 -2.12 7.40
CA ALA A 212 15.46 -1.35 6.31
C ALA A 212 16.03 -1.72 4.94
N GLY A 213 15.22 -1.51 3.90
CA GLY A 213 15.60 -1.57 2.50
C GLY A 213 15.87 -0.16 1.95
N SER A 214 16.60 -0.10 0.84
CA SER A 214 16.77 1.13 0.05
C SER A 214 15.70 1.13 -1.03
N ASP A 215 14.90 2.18 -1.13
CA ASP A 215 13.82 2.28 -2.15
C ASP A 215 14.37 2.50 -3.57
N GLY A 216 15.68 2.75 -3.68
CA GLY A 216 16.39 2.88 -4.94
C GLY A 216 17.76 2.22 -4.94
N GLU A 217 18.22 1.91 -6.14
CA GLU A 217 19.57 1.44 -6.40
C GLU A 217 20.52 2.62 -6.56
N PHE A 218 21.66 2.56 -5.86
CA PHE A 218 22.72 3.57 -5.99
C PHE A 218 23.55 3.35 -7.25
N HIS A 219 23.75 4.39 -8.03
CA HIS A 219 24.61 4.37 -9.22
C HIS A 219 25.41 5.66 -9.37
N ILE A 220 26.53 5.51 -10.06
CA ILE A 220 27.47 6.57 -10.36
C ILE A 220 27.59 6.61 -11.88
N LEU A 221 27.31 7.76 -12.45
CA LEU A 221 27.47 8.03 -13.87
C LEU A 221 28.62 9.02 -14.08
N GLU A 222 29.59 8.62 -14.90
CA GLU A 222 30.68 9.48 -15.34
C GLU A 222 30.57 9.70 -16.85
N MET A 223 30.61 10.96 -17.28
CA MET A 223 30.52 11.31 -18.69
C MET A 223 31.36 12.53 -19.03
N LYS A 224 31.85 12.57 -20.27
CA LYS A 224 32.53 13.75 -20.80
C LYS A 224 31.52 14.76 -21.33
N GLY A 225 31.82 16.03 -21.09
CA GLY A 225 31.13 17.16 -21.68
C GLY A 225 31.27 17.18 -23.20
N GLU A 226 30.34 17.85 -23.86
CA GLU A 226 30.47 18.25 -25.25
C GLU A 226 30.45 19.77 -25.30
N ASP A 227 31.28 20.37 -26.14
CA ASP A 227 31.50 21.81 -26.16
C ASP A 227 30.18 22.56 -26.42
N GLY A 228 29.79 23.42 -25.48
CA GLY A 228 28.53 24.17 -25.52
C GLY A 228 27.26 23.36 -25.24
N ARG A 229 27.36 22.07 -24.91
CA ARG A 229 26.20 21.23 -24.57
C ARG A 229 25.93 21.29 -23.07
N GLN A 230 24.85 21.95 -22.69
CA GLN A 230 24.47 22.10 -21.27
C GLN A 230 23.59 20.96 -20.73
N GLY A 231 23.03 20.13 -21.61
CA GLY A 231 22.07 19.09 -21.28
C GLY A 231 20.96 18.99 -22.34
N PRO A 232 19.94 18.15 -22.12
CA PRO A 232 19.78 17.27 -20.97
C PRO A 232 20.77 16.09 -21.01
N TYR A 233 21.37 15.80 -19.86
CA TYR A 233 22.20 14.65 -19.57
C TYR A 233 21.33 13.55 -18.95
N PHE A 234 21.25 12.40 -19.60
CA PHE A 234 20.37 11.31 -19.19
C PHE A 234 21.03 10.42 -18.12
N LEU A 235 20.37 10.30 -16.98
CA LEU A 235 20.73 9.46 -15.85
C LEU A 235 20.17 8.06 -16.10
N THR A 236 21.05 7.06 -16.20
CA THR A 236 20.67 5.67 -16.51
C THR A 236 20.70 4.76 -15.28
N SER A 237 20.12 3.57 -15.39
CA SER A 237 20.35 2.49 -14.45
C SER A 237 21.79 1.95 -14.58
N LYS A 238 22.21 1.09 -13.65
CA LYS A 238 23.46 0.30 -13.77
C LYS A 238 23.52 -0.57 -15.02
N THR A 239 22.36 -0.95 -15.55
CA THR A 239 22.23 -1.76 -16.76
C THR A 239 22.16 -0.90 -18.04
N GLY A 240 22.19 0.43 -17.91
CA GLY A 240 22.12 1.38 -19.02
C GLY A 240 20.71 1.75 -19.45
N ASN A 241 19.67 1.32 -18.72
CA ASN A 241 18.28 1.69 -19.01
C ASN A 241 18.03 3.16 -18.66
N ARG A 242 17.31 3.90 -19.51
CA ARG A 242 16.93 5.29 -19.28
C ARG A 242 15.59 5.44 -18.56
N ASP A 243 14.76 4.39 -18.52
CA ASP A 243 13.47 4.40 -17.83
C ASP A 243 13.67 4.21 -16.32
N VAL A 244 14.27 5.22 -15.69
CA VAL A 244 14.53 5.26 -14.26
C VAL A 244 13.95 6.54 -13.66
N ILE A 245 13.36 6.42 -12.47
CA ILE A 245 12.99 7.57 -11.66
C ILE A 245 14.14 7.85 -10.71
N VAL A 246 14.71 9.04 -10.77
CA VAL A 246 15.76 9.45 -9.83
C VAL A 246 15.12 9.91 -8.52
N LEU A 247 15.62 9.39 -7.40
CA LEU A 247 15.09 9.74 -6.08
C LEU A 247 15.56 11.15 -5.69
N ALA A 248 14.60 12.04 -5.45
CA ALA A 248 14.87 13.46 -5.21
C ALA A 248 15.75 13.72 -3.97
N GLY A 249 16.79 14.53 -4.16
CA GLY A 249 17.75 14.91 -3.11
C GLY A 249 18.79 13.83 -2.80
N THR A 250 18.82 12.73 -3.57
CA THR A 250 19.89 11.73 -3.48
C THR A 250 21.06 12.05 -4.40
N GLU A 251 20.87 12.99 -5.32
CA GLU A 251 21.85 13.32 -6.34
C GLU A 251 22.97 14.22 -5.81
N LYS A 252 24.19 13.97 -6.30
CA LYS A 252 25.32 14.89 -6.19
C LYS A 252 25.98 15.00 -7.54
N VAL A 253 26.08 16.23 -8.02
CA VAL A 253 26.60 16.55 -9.34
C VAL A 253 27.92 17.26 -9.17
N TYR A 254 28.96 16.76 -9.82
CA TYR A 254 30.28 17.36 -9.83
C TYR A 254 30.66 17.68 -11.27
N LEU A 255 31.21 18.88 -11.47
CA LEU A 255 31.81 19.31 -12.73
C LEU A 255 33.29 19.59 -12.48
N ASP A 256 34.16 18.84 -13.14
CA ASP A 256 35.61 18.95 -13.00
C ASP A 256 36.09 18.87 -11.54
N GLY A 257 35.39 18.04 -10.74
CA GLY A 257 35.65 17.84 -9.31
C GLY A 257 34.96 18.84 -8.37
N ASN A 258 34.31 19.88 -8.89
CA ASN A 258 33.57 20.86 -8.08
C ASN A 258 32.12 20.43 -7.88
N LEU A 259 31.67 20.34 -6.62
CA LEU A 259 30.28 20.04 -6.29
C LEU A 259 29.37 21.19 -6.71
N LEU A 260 28.38 20.90 -7.55
CA LEU A 260 27.38 21.84 -8.03
C LEU A 260 26.16 21.89 -7.10
N SER A 261 25.51 23.05 -7.06
CA SER A 261 24.28 23.27 -6.29
C SER A 261 23.04 23.25 -7.19
N ARG A 262 22.01 22.49 -6.78
CA ARG A 262 20.72 22.40 -7.48
C ARG A 262 19.93 23.71 -7.42
N GLY A 263 19.28 24.06 -8.52
CA GLY A 263 18.28 25.12 -8.65
C GLY A 263 18.39 25.87 -9.98
N GLU A 264 17.28 26.42 -10.47
CA GLU A 264 17.20 27.20 -11.70
C GLU A 264 18.10 28.43 -11.65
N ASN A 265 18.18 29.06 -10.48
CA ASN A 265 19.09 30.18 -10.21
C ASN A 265 20.47 29.73 -9.70
N ASN A 266 20.75 28.43 -9.59
CA ASN A 266 22.01 27.89 -9.11
C ASN A 266 22.80 27.26 -10.28
N ASP A 267 23.40 26.09 -10.08
CA ASP A 267 24.38 25.52 -11.01
C ASP A 267 23.76 24.49 -11.96
N TYR A 268 22.72 23.77 -11.55
CA TYR A 268 22.02 22.79 -12.40
C TYR A 268 20.55 22.60 -12.00
N ILE A 269 19.75 22.08 -12.92
CA ILE A 269 18.38 21.60 -12.71
C ILE A 269 18.27 20.12 -13.07
N ILE A 270 17.30 19.43 -12.51
CA ILE A 270 17.07 18.00 -12.75
C ILE A 270 15.57 17.71 -12.82
N ASP A 271 15.16 16.96 -13.86
CA ASP A 271 13.85 16.31 -13.94
C ASP A 271 13.99 14.89 -13.39
N TYR A 272 13.50 14.68 -12.18
CA TYR A 272 13.57 13.40 -11.49
C TYR A 272 12.75 12.29 -12.17
N SER A 273 11.68 12.66 -12.87
CA SER A 273 10.76 11.70 -13.50
C SER A 273 11.33 11.13 -14.78
N ARG A 274 12.11 11.95 -15.52
CA ARG A 274 12.78 11.56 -16.77
C ARG A 274 14.24 11.18 -16.59
N GLY A 275 14.79 11.40 -15.38
CA GLY A 275 16.21 11.24 -15.13
C GLY A 275 17.05 12.18 -16.01
N GLU A 276 16.59 13.41 -16.24
CA GLU A 276 17.28 14.38 -17.10
C GLU A 276 17.92 15.48 -16.27
N LEU A 277 19.21 15.72 -16.45
CA LEU A 277 19.95 16.77 -15.76
C LEU A 277 20.43 17.84 -16.75
N THR A 278 20.24 19.11 -16.42
CA THR A 278 20.75 20.23 -17.23
C THR A 278 21.60 21.14 -16.36
N ILE A 279 22.84 21.36 -16.77
CA ILE A 279 23.77 22.28 -16.12
C ILE A 279 23.49 23.69 -16.62
N ASN A 280 23.33 24.65 -15.74
CA ASN A 280 23.03 26.02 -16.13
C ASN A 280 24.21 26.65 -16.88
N PRO A 281 23.96 27.58 -17.84
CA PRO A 281 25.02 28.25 -18.62
C PRO A 281 26.03 29.06 -17.80
N LYS A 282 25.84 29.18 -16.47
CA LYS A 282 26.84 29.72 -15.55
C LYS A 282 28.15 28.91 -15.57
N HIS A 283 28.03 27.62 -15.86
CA HIS A 283 29.16 26.70 -16.05
C HIS A 283 29.18 26.27 -17.51
N ILE A 284 30.11 26.83 -18.29
CA ILE A 284 30.30 26.46 -19.69
C ILE A 284 30.90 25.06 -19.74
N ILE A 285 30.26 24.16 -20.46
CA ILE A 285 30.77 22.81 -20.67
C ILE A 285 31.69 22.78 -21.88
N HIS A 286 32.90 22.24 -21.67
CA HIS A 286 33.88 21.97 -22.71
C HIS A 286 33.96 20.48 -23.03
N ALA A 287 34.60 20.12 -24.14
CA ALA A 287 34.79 18.73 -24.55
C ALA A 287 35.69 17.92 -23.59
N ASP A 288 36.52 18.61 -22.78
CA ASP A 288 37.38 18.03 -21.76
C ASP A 288 36.77 18.09 -20.35
N SER A 289 35.59 18.69 -20.18
CA SER A 289 34.88 18.70 -18.91
C SER A 289 34.45 17.29 -18.50
N TYR A 290 34.64 16.96 -17.22
CA TYR A 290 34.19 15.73 -16.60
C TYR A 290 32.97 15.98 -15.73
N ILE A 291 31.86 15.35 -16.09
CA ILE A 291 30.61 15.39 -15.34
C ILE A 291 30.49 14.08 -14.59
N TYR A 292 30.43 14.16 -13.26
CA TYR A 292 30.35 13.02 -12.37
C TYR A 292 29.10 13.15 -11.49
N ILE A 293 28.24 12.13 -11.52
CA ILE A 293 26.92 12.20 -10.90
C ILE A 293 26.70 10.95 -10.05
N GLU A 294 26.53 11.15 -8.74
CA GLU A 294 26.05 10.12 -7.81
C GLU A 294 24.55 10.29 -7.64
N TYR A 295 23.76 9.20 -7.69
CA TYR A 295 22.33 9.27 -7.43
C TYR A 295 21.76 7.90 -7.05
N GLN A 296 20.55 7.90 -6.49
CA GLN A 296 19.75 6.70 -6.34
C GLN A 296 18.57 6.76 -7.31
N TYR A 297 18.23 5.63 -7.91
CA TYR A 297 17.10 5.53 -8.82
C TYR A 297 16.20 4.33 -8.47
N SER A 298 14.92 4.43 -8.80
CA SER A 298 14.00 3.31 -8.86
C SER A 298 13.82 2.94 -10.34
N ASP A 299 13.95 1.64 -10.67
CA ASP A 299 13.61 1.19 -12.01
C ASP A 299 12.11 0.90 -12.09
N PHE A 300 11.49 1.22 -13.23
CA PHE A 300 10.16 0.71 -13.53
C PHE A 300 10.25 -0.77 -13.91
N ASN A 301 10.79 -1.62 -13.05
CA ASN A 301 10.48 -3.03 -13.13
C ASN A 301 9.02 -3.19 -12.72
N TYR A 302 8.13 -3.03 -13.69
CA TYR A 302 6.74 -3.42 -13.61
C TYR A 302 6.68 -4.87 -13.12
N SER A 303 6.47 -5.04 -11.82
CA SER A 303 5.85 -6.26 -11.33
C SER A 303 4.41 -6.22 -11.83
N ARG A 304 4.19 -6.66 -13.07
CA ARG A 304 2.87 -7.07 -13.53
C ARG A 304 2.50 -8.31 -12.73
N ASN A 305 2.05 -8.12 -11.50
CA ASN A 305 1.25 -9.11 -10.82
C ASN A 305 -0.12 -9.10 -11.50
N VAL A 306 -0.23 -9.85 -12.59
CA VAL A 306 -1.52 -10.29 -13.10
C VAL A 306 -1.95 -11.43 -12.17
N LEU A 307 -2.74 -11.08 -11.15
CA LEU A 307 -3.59 -12.06 -10.49
C LEU A 307 -4.74 -12.37 -11.47
N GLY A 308 -4.68 -13.57 -12.06
CA GLY A 308 -5.78 -14.18 -12.80
C GLY A 308 -6.52 -15.18 -11.93
#